data_AF-A0A1J4P8B8-F1
#
_entry.id   AF-A0A1J4P8B8-F1
#
_cell.length_a   1.000
_cell.length_b   1.000
_cell.length_c   1.000
_cell.angle_alpha   90.00
_cell.angle_beta   90.00
_cell.angle_gamma   90.00
#
_symmetry.space_group_name_H-M   'P 1'
#
loop_
_entity.id
_entity.type
_entity.pdbx_description
1 polymer ?
#
loop_
_entity_poly.entity_id
_entity_poly.type
_entity_poly.pdbx_seq_one_letter_code
_entity_poly.pdbx_strand_id
1 'polypeptide(L)'
;MDHAVVRLDRLAAELAAPDSDLDALAEIEEELAAARDAELVPRLELHLAAAVESGSWYARCVLARILADTAGRAALPTLLRAFSRDLGDDQDSLATELTVFAREDPTAARDLLLPWVEDSDQDLRRAALWLLGFVPDPGDLPLLARAAGDPDERMRSTAVGTIGSHSGSSAEAVDLLVRLLADASPRVRVSVLSSLGFAGQPRTLPAIRHLARDGSAQVRAWVAIALSRFPVPDSGADPETLAVLDRLAADKDPEVRRRADDAHQRVLHRAGAPRSLAPKTE
;
A
#
# COMPACT_ATOMS: atom_id res chain seq x y z
N MET A 1 16.87 -17.60 35.77
CA MET A 1 16.27 -17.46 34.43
C MET A 1 15.03 -16.66 34.64
N ASP A 2 14.93 -15.51 33.98
CA ASP A 2 13.76 -14.66 34.09
C ASP A 2 12.53 -15.39 33.50
N HIS A 3 11.41 -15.30 34.22
CA HIS A 3 10.20 -16.06 33.93
C HIS A 3 9.58 -15.65 32.58
N ALA A 4 9.71 -14.37 32.20
CA ALA A 4 9.23 -13.85 30.94
C ALA A 4 10.03 -14.39 29.74
N VAL A 5 11.36 -14.47 29.86
CA VAL A 5 12.23 -15.08 28.83
C VAL A 5 11.85 -16.54 28.57
N VAL A 6 11.64 -17.33 29.62
CA VAL A 6 11.25 -18.75 29.48
C VAL A 6 9.88 -18.87 28.80
N ARG A 7 8.93 -17.99 29.13
CA ARG A 7 7.61 -17.94 28.50
C ARG A 7 7.69 -17.55 27.02
N LEU A 8 8.50 -16.55 26.68
CA LEU A 8 8.73 -16.15 25.29
C LEU A 8 9.36 -17.29 24.46
N ASP A 9 10.35 -17.98 25.02
CA ASP A 9 10.98 -19.14 24.35
C ASP A 9 9.98 -20.27 24.13
N ARG A 10 9.10 -20.51 25.11
CA ARG A 10 8.01 -21.48 24.99
C ARG A 10 7.00 -21.07 23.91
N LEU A 11 6.55 -19.81 23.92
CA LEU A 11 5.64 -19.27 22.91
C LEU A 11 6.23 -19.44 21.51
N ALA A 12 7.48 -19.02 21.29
CA ALA A 12 8.13 -19.13 19.98
C ALA A 12 8.26 -20.59 19.50
N ALA A 13 8.55 -21.52 20.41
CA ALA A 13 8.61 -22.94 20.09
C ALA A 13 7.25 -23.53 19.72
N GLU A 14 6.19 -23.17 20.46
CA GLU A 14 4.83 -23.63 20.19
C GLU A 14 4.28 -23.02 18.89
N LEU A 15 4.52 -21.73 18.61
CA LEU A 15 4.16 -21.08 17.34
C LEU A 15 4.83 -21.70 16.10
N ALA A 16 5.97 -22.38 16.28
CA ALA A 16 6.67 -23.10 15.22
C ALA A 16 6.20 -24.55 15.05
N ALA A 17 5.41 -25.08 16.00
CA ALA A 17 4.97 -26.46 15.98
C ALA A 17 3.73 -26.65 15.08
N PRO A 18 3.72 -27.66 14.18
CA PRO A 18 2.60 -27.87 13.24
C PRO A 18 1.25 -28.16 13.92
N ASP A 19 1.28 -28.82 15.07
CA ASP A 19 0.11 -29.30 15.81
C ASP A 19 -0.18 -28.45 17.07
N SER A 20 0.32 -27.21 17.11
CA SER A 20 0.13 -26.33 18.27
C SER A 20 -1.33 -25.91 18.42
N ASP A 21 -1.81 -25.92 19.66
CA ASP A 21 -3.08 -25.31 20.02
C ASP A 21 -2.87 -23.80 20.16
N LEU A 22 -3.14 -23.05 19.08
CA LEU A 22 -2.91 -21.60 19.05
C LEU A 22 -3.82 -20.84 20.01
N ASP A 23 -5.01 -21.37 20.33
CA ASP A 23 -5.92 -20.73 21.29
C ASP A 23 -5.32 -20.78 22.71
N ALA A 24 -4.54 -21.81 23.02
CA ALA A 24 -3.83 -21.92 24.29
C ALA A 24 -2.66 -20.92 24.43
N LEU A 25 -2.22 -20.30 23.32
CA LEU A 25 -1.12 -19.32 23.30
C LEU A 25 -1.58 -17.89 23.58
N ALA A 26 -2.86 -17.57 23.35
CA ALA A 26 -3.40 -16.22 23.49
C ALA A 26 -3.11 -15.59 24.85
N GLU A 27 -3.23 -16.36 25.94
CA GLU A 27 -2.92 -15.86 27.29
C GLU A 27 -1.43 -15.48 27.43
N ILE A 28 -0.51 -16.27 26.86
CA ILE A 28 0.92 -16.00 26.90
C ILE A 28 1.25 -14.76 26.06
N GLU A 29 0.63 -14.62 24.89
CA GLU A 29 0.78 -13.47 24.01
C GLU A 29 0.35 -12.16 24.70
N GLU A 30 -0.86 -12.15 25.27
CA GLU A 30 -1.41 -10.98 25.97
C GLU A 30 -0.55 -10.61 27.18
N GLU A 31 -0.10 -11.57 27.98
CA GLU A 31 0.77 -11.31 29.12
C GLU A 31 2.12 -10.70 28.70
N LEU A 32 2.76 -11.26 27.66
CA LEU A 32 4.04 -10.75 27.16
C LEU A 32 3.89 -9.35 26.56
N ALA A 33 2.83 -9.10 25.78
CA ALA A 33 2.55 -7.79 25.20
C ALA A 33 2.23 -6.74 26.29
N ALA A 34 1.45 -7.11 27.31
CA ALA A 34 1.09 -6.22 28.41
C ALA A 34 2.29 -5.89 29.32
N ALA A 35 3.24 -6.81 29.46
CA ALA A 35 4.43 -6.60 30.28
C ALA A 35 5.33 -5.48 29.75
N ARG A 36 5.40 -5.32 28.41
CA ARG A 36 6.27 -4.33 27.73
C ARG A 36 7.70 -4.34 28.26
N ASP A 37 8.23 -5.53 28.51
CA ASP A 37 9.55 -5.71 29.11
C ASP A 37 10.66 -5.54 28.06
N ALA A 38 11.35 -4.42 28.13
CA ALA A 38 12.44 -4.08 27.20
C ALA A 38 13.60 -5.09 27.23
N GLU A 39 13.77 -5.87 28.31
CA GLU A 39 14.78 -6.93 28.37
C GLU A 39 14.50 -8.08 27.39
N LEU A 40 13.25 -8.24 26.96
CA LEU A 40 12.84 -9.25 25.99
C LEU A 40 13.19 -8.89 24.55
N VAL A 41 13.48 -7.63 24.24
CA VAL A 41 13.68 -7.15 22.86
C VAL A 41 14.71 -7.98 22.09
N PRO A 42 15.94 -8.22 22.58
CA PRO A 42 16.92 -9.02 21.83
C PRO A 42 16.43 -10.45 21.53
N ARG A 43 15.62 -11.02 22.43
CA ARG A 43 15.08 -12.38 22.29
C ARG A 43 13.89 -12.41 21.33
N LEU A 44 13.04 -11.39 21.36
CA LEU A 44 11.96 -11.18 20.40
C LEU A 44 12.51 -11.03 18.98
N GLU A 45 13.55 -10.21 18.79
CA GLU A 45 14.18 -10.03 17.49
C GLU A 45 14.77 -11.34 16.93
N LEU A 46 15.39 -12.15 17.80
CA LEU A 46 15.92 -13.45 17.43
C LEU A 46 14.81 -14.41 16.95
N HIS A 47 13.73 -14.53 17.72
CA HIS A 47 12.61 -15.41 17.37
C HIS A 47 11.85 -14.92 16.14
N LEU A 48 11.68 -13.61 15.99
CA LEU A 48 11.06 -13.02 14.82
C LEU A 48 11.87 -13.32 13.54
N ALA A 49 13.20 -13.21 13.62
CA ALA A 49 14.08 -13.59 12.51
C ALA A 49 13.92 -15.09 12.16
N ALA A 50 13.91 -15.97 13.15
CA ALA A 50 13.71 -17.41 12.95
C ALA A 50 12.32 -17.74 12.34
N ALA A 51 11.27 -17.05 12.77
CA ALA A 51 9.93 -17.18 12.20
C ALA A 51 9.89 -16.76 10.72
N VAL A 52 10.59 -15.69 10.36
CA VAL A 52 10.72 -15.23 8.97
C VAL A 52 11.50 -16.24 8.13
N GLU A 53 12.62 -16.75 8.63
CA GLU A 53 13.44 -17.74 7.93
C GLU A 53 12.73 -19.08 7.71
N SER A 54 11.92 -19.50 8.68
CA SER A 54 11.13 -20.73 8.59
C SER A 54 9.84 -20.58 7.78
N GLY A 55 9.49 -19.37 7.36
CA GLY A 55 8.25 -19.09 6.63
C GLY A 55 6.97 -19.15 7.48
N SER A 56 7.09 -19.06 8.80
CA SER A 56 5.93 -19.06 9.69
C SER A 56 5.31 -17.65 9.76
N TRP A 57 4.35 -17.39 8.87
CA TRP A 57 3.67 -16.10 8.81
C TRP A 57 2.92 -15.78 10.12
N TYR A 58 2.32 -16.78 10.77
CA TYR A 58 1.59 -16.60 12.02
C TYR A 58 2.54 -16.24 13.17
N ALA A 59 3.64 -16.99 13.33
CA ALA A 59 4.65 -16.69 14.35
C ALA A 59 5.27 -15.30 14.13
N ARG A 60 5.53 -14.93 12.87
CA ARG A 60 6.00 -13.58 12.52
C ARG A 60 5.02 -12.52 13.01
N CYS A 61 3.72 -12.69 12.77
CA CYS A 61 2.70 -11.71 13.18
C CYS A 61 2.64 -11.53 14.69
N VAL A 62 2.61 -12.62 15.45
CA VAL A 62 2.56 -12.59 16.92
C VAL A 62 3.81 -11.94 17.50
N LEU A 63 4.99 -12.41 17.09
CA LEU A 63 6.26 -11.89 17.60
C LEU A 63 6.50 -10.43 17.20
N ALA A 64 6.08 -10.03 16.00
CA ALA A 64 6.09 -8.64 15.55
C ALA A 64 5.21 -7.74 16.42
N ARG A 65 3.99 -8.19 16.77
CA ARG A 65 3.08 -7.45 17.65
C ARG A 65 3.69 -7.25 19.04
N ILE A 66 4.18 -8.31 19.67
CA ILE A 66 4.81 -8.22 21.00
C ILE A 66 6.04 -7.29 20.97
N LEU A 67 6.84 -7.37 19.90
CA LEU A 67 7.99 -6.48 19.69
C LEU A 67 7.56 -5.02 19.51
N ALA A 68 6.48 -4.77 18.77
CA ALA A 68 5.90 -3.45 18.58
C ALA A 68 5.41 -2.87 19.92
N ASP A 69 4.67 -3.64 20.72
CA ASP A 69 4.17 -3.20 22.03
C ASP A 69 5.29 -2.94 23.06
N THR A 70 6.39 -3.69 22.94
CA THR A 70 7.53 -3.61 23.87
C THR A 70 8.50 -2.49 23.51
N ALA A 71 8.98 -2.44 22.27
CA ALA A 71 10.01 -1.51 21.82
C ALA A 71 9.45 -0.25 21.15
N GLY A 72 8.14 -0.21 20.85
CA GLY A 72 7.51 0.89 20.14
C GLY A 72 8.25 1.21 18.84
N ARG A 73 8.61 2.48 18.66
CA ARG A 73 9.29 2.96 17.45
C ARG A 73 10.68 2.35 17.25
N ALA A 74 11.36 1.91 18.31
CA ALA A 74 12.64 1.22 18.19
C ALA A 74 12.49 -0.14 17.48
N ALA A 75 11.28 -0.71 17.42
CA ALA A 75 10.99 -1.92 16.66
C ALA A 75 10.96 -1.68 15.14
N LEU A 76 10.76 -0.44 14.68
CA LEU A 76 10.47 -0.12 13.28
C LEU A 76 11.48 -0.77 12.31
N PRO A 77 12.80 -0.72 12.55
CA PRO A 77 13.76 -1.43 11.72
C PRO A 77 13.47 -2.94 11.61
N THR A 78 13.33 -3.62 12.74
CA THR A 78 13.16 -5.08 12.76
C THR A 78 11.81 -5.49 12.13
N LEU A 79 10.74 -4.74 12.42
CA LEU A 79 9.43 -4.96 11.82
C LEU A 79 9.43 -4.76 10.31
N LEU A 80 10.14 -3.76 9.82
CA LEU A 80 10.22 -3.47 8.39
C LEU A 80 11.01 -4.56 7.64
N ARG A 81 12.06 -5.14 8.25
CA ARG A 81 12.73 -6.33 7.70
C ARG A 81 11.80 -7.54 7.68
N ALA A 82 11.05 -7.79 8.75
CA ALA A 82 10.09 -8.90 8.80
C ALA A 82 8.97 -8.75 7.76
N PHE A 83 8.48 -7.52 7.56
CA PHE A 83 7.47 -7.18 6.56
C PHE A 83 8.00 -7.32 5.13
N SER A 84 9.28 -7.00 4.89
CA SER A 84 9.87 -7.07 3.55
C SER A 84 9.80 -8.47 2.93
N ARG A 85 9.74 -9.52 3.75
CA ARG A 85 9.64 -10.91 3.30
C ARG A 85 8.19 -11.30 3.02
N ASP A 86 7.90 -11.71 1.80
CA ASP A 86 6.61 -12.29 1.43
C ASP A 86 6.55 -13.75 1.89
N LEU A 87 5.65 -14.07 2.82
CA LEU A 87 5.43 -15.42 3.34
C LEU A 87 4.10 -16.03 2.83
N GLY A 88 3.46 -15.39 1.84
CA GLY A 88 2.21 -15.84 1.25
C GLY A 88 0.94 -15.41 2.00
N ASP A 89 1.08 -14.60 3.05
CA ASP A 89 0.00 -13.96 3.80
C ASP A 89 -0.31 -12.54 3.27
N ASP A 90 -1.42 -11.95 3.72
CA ASP A 90 -1.80 -10.59 3.35
C ASP A 90 -0.94 -9.49 4.02
N GLN A 91 -0.23 -9.85 5.09
CA GLN A 91 0.61 -8.96 5.90
C GLN A 91 -0.13 -7.77 6.54
N ASP A 92 -1.46 -7.79 6.61
CA ASP A 92 -2.28 -6.64 7.03
C ASP A 92 -1.94 -6.17 8.46
N SER A 93 -1.66 -7.12 9.35
CA SER A 93 -1.27 -6.83 10.74
C SER A 93 0.05 -6.06 10.83
N LEU A 94 1.11 -6.53 10.14
CA LEU A 94 2.41 -5.83 10.13
C LEU A 94 2.31 -4.48 9.42
N ALA A 95 1.59 -4.43 8.29
CA ALA A 95 1.36 -3.19 7.57
C ALA A 95 0.68 -2.14 8.46
N THR A 96 -0.33 -2.55 9.23
CA THR A 96 -1.02 -1.66 10.16
C THR A 96 -0.06 -1.09 11.20
N GLU A 97 0.74 -1.94 11.86
CA GLU A 97 1.72 -1.50 12.87
C GLU A 97 2.72 -0.49 12.31
N LEU A 98 3.33 -0.83 11.18
CA LEU A 98 4.30 0.04 10.52
C LEU A 98 3.70 1.41 10.19
N THR A 99 2.47 1.45 9.66
CA THR A 99 1.82 2.70 9.29
C THR A 99 1.37 3.52 10.51
N VAL A 100 0.99 2.87 11.62
CA VAL A 100 0.68 3.55 12.88
C VAL A 100 1.94 4.22 13.42
N PHE A 101 3.05 3.48 13.55
CA PHE A 101 4.31 4.05 14.01
C PHE A 101 4.81 5.19 13.12
N ALA A 102 4.72 5.03 11.80
CA ALA A 102 5.13 6.06 10.87
C ALA A 102 4.30 7.35 11.05
N ARG A 103 3.00 7.24 11.33
CA ARG A 103 2.10 8.39 11.49
C ARG A 103 2.20 9.06 12.87
N GLU A 104 2.54 8.32 13.91
CA GLU A 104 2.72 8.86 15.27
C GLU A 104 3.91 9.84 15.35
N ASP A 105 4.98 9.58 14.60
CA ASP A 105 6.11 10.51 14.46
C ASP A 105 6.71 10.42 13.06
N PRO A 106 6.15 11.18 12.11
CA PRO A 106 6.60 11.18 10.74
C PRO A 106 8.08 11.53 10.58
N THR A 107 8.60 12.46 11.39
CA THR A 107 10.01 12.88 11.31
C THR A 107 10.93 11.74 11.70
N ALA A 108 10.73 11.14 12.87
CA ALA A 108 11.57 10.04 13.34
C ALA A 108 11.44 8.81 12.43
N ALA A 109 10.24 8.51 11.93
CA ALA A 109 10.04 7.43 10.97
C ALA A 109 10.84 7.67 9.68
N ARG A 110 10.81 8.89 9.13
CA ARG A 110 11.58 9.23 7.94
C ARG A 110 13.08 9.08 8.15
N ASP A 111 13.61 9.55 9.28
CA ASP A 111 15.04 9.41 9.61
C ASP A 111 15.47 7.93 9.64
N LEU A 112 14.59 7.04 10.08
CA LEU A 112 14.83 5.59 10.10
C LEU A 112 14.67 4.92 8.72
N LEU A 113 13.79 5.44 7.86
CA LEU A 113 13.47 4.84 6.55
C LEU A 113 14.40 5.26 5.43
N LEU A 114 14.89 6.49 5.45
CA LEU A 114 15.73 7.05 4.37
C LEU A 114 17.02 6.25 4.11
N PRO A 115 17.70 5.64 5.09
CA PRO A 115 18.83 4.78 4.79
C PRO A 115 18.46 3.51 4.01
N TRP A 116 17.19 3.07 4.08
CA TRP A 116 16.77 1.75 3.56
C TRP A 116 16.16 1.82 2.17
N VAL A 117 15.69 2.99 1.75
CA VAL A 117 15.21 3.22 0.37
C VAL A 117 16.32 3.15 -0.69
N GLU A 118 17.57 3.05 -0.29
CA GLU A 118 18.72 2.79 -1.16
C GLU A 118 19.45 1.48 -0.78
N ASP A 119 18.83 0.61 0.03
CA ASP A 119 19.44 -0.65 0.45
C ASP A 119 19.66 -1.59 -0.76
N SER A 120 20.69 -2.43 -0.61
CA SER A 120 21.03 -3.51 -1.54
C SER A 120 19.96 -4.61 -1.59
N ASP A 121 19.26 -4.87 -0.48
CA ASP A 121 18.13 -5.77 -0.42
C ASP A 121 16.91 -5.11 -1.08
N GLN A 122 16.51 -5.65 -2.24
CA GLN A 122 15.41 -5.12 -3.05
C GLN A 122 14.08 -5.14 -2.30
N ASP A 123 13.84 -6.16 -1.47
CA ASP A 123 12.60 -6.27 -0.71
C ASP A 123 12.55 -5.23 0.40
N LEU A 124 13.67 -5.03 1.10
CA LEU A 124 13.76 -4.02 2.15
C LEU A 124 13.63 -2.62 1.57
N ARG A 125 14.29 -2.37 0.44
CA ARG A 125 14.20 -1.12 -0.32
C ARG A 125 12.76 -0.79 -0.70
N ARG A 126 12.05 -1.78 -1.24
CA ARG A 126 10.64 -1.67 -1.62
C ARG A 126 9.74 -1.42 -0.41
N ALA A 127 9.96 -2.13 0.70
CA ALA A 127 9.20 -1.96 1.93
C ALA A 127 9.39 -0.55 2.52
N ALA A 128 10.63 -0.06 2.57
CA ALA A 128 10.93 1.30 3.03
C ALA A 128 10.27 2.37 2.14
N LEU A 129 10.34 2.20 0.81
CA LEU A 129 9.71 3.14 -0.14
C LEU A 129 8.19 3.16 -0.01
N TRP A 130 7.58 2.00 0.20
CA TRP A 130 6.14 1.88 0.46
C TRP A 130 5.76 2.64 1.74
N LEU A 131 6.51 2.45 2.84
CA LEU A 131 6.18 3.09 4.11
C LEU A 131 6.37 4.61 4.08
N LEU A 132 7.34 5.13 3.31
CA LEU A 132 7.47 6.58 3.05
C LEU A 132 6.19 7.19 2.46
N GLY A 133 5.38 6.41 1.74
CA GLY A 133 4.11 6.87 1.19
C GLY A 133 3.10 7.32 2.27
N PHE A 134 3.25 6.84 3.50
CA PHE A 134 2.40 7.21 4.63
C PHE A 134 2.91 8.42 5.40
N VAL A 135 4.12 8.88 5.11
CA VAL A 135 4.78 10.05 5.69
C VAL A 135 5.33 10.96 4.56
N PRO A 136 4.47 11.42 3.64
CA PRO A 136 4.90 12.09 2.41
C PRO A 136 5.60 13.42 2.70
N ASP A 137 6.71 13.64 1.99
CA ASP A 137 7.46 14.91 1.98
C ASP A 137 7.76 15.30 0.52
N PRO A 138 7.41 16.52 0.08
CA PRO A 138 7.70 16.98 -1.28
C PRO A 138 9.17 16.88 -1.70
N GLY A 139 10.11 16.91 -0.74
CA GLY A 139 11.53 16.70 -0.97
C GLY A 139 11.90 15.28 -1.45
N ASP A 140 10.99 14.31 -1.33
CA ASP A 140 11.20 12.94 -1.80
C ASP A 140 11.02 12.79 -3.32
N LEU A 141 10.39 13.74 -4.01
CA LEU A 141 10.07 13.60 -5.44
C LEU A 141 11.28 13.20 -6.33
N PRO A 142 12.51 13.74 -6.14
CA PRO A 142 13.69 13.27 -6.87
C PRO A 142 14.04 11.81 -6.56
N LEU A 143 13.89 11.36 -5.31
CA LEU A 143 14.09 9.97 -4.92
C LEU A 143 13.03 9.07 -5.54
N LEU A 144 11.76 9.47 -5.49
CA LEU A 144 10.65 8.73 -6.08
C LEU A 144 10.75 8.65 -7.61
N ALA A 145 11.24 9.70 -8.26
CA ALA A 145 11.51 9.69 -9.69
C ALA A 145 12.60 8.68 -10.08
N ARG A 146 13.65 8.53 -9.26
CA ARG A 146 14.67 7.48 -9.46
C ARG A 146 14.07 6.09 -9.28
N ALA A 147 13.30 5.86 -8.22
CA ALA A 147 12.62 4.58 -7.98
C ALA A 147 11.63 4.21 -9.10
N ALA A 148 10.97 5.21 -9.68
CA ALA A 148 10.09 5.04 -10.84
C ALA A 148 10.83 4.66 -12.14
N GLY A 149 12.16 4.74 -12.16
CA GLY A 149 13.02 4.26 -13.25
C GLY A 149 13.79 2.97 -12.94
N ASP A 150 13.49 2.31 -11.81
CA ASP A 150 14.20 1.08 -11.40
C ASP A 150 13.97 -0.06 -12.42
N PRO A 151 14.99 -0.90 -12.70
CA PRO A 151 14.83 -2.05 -13.60
C PRO A 151 13.73 -3.03 -13.14
N ASP A 152 13.48 -3.16 -11.84
CA ASP A 152 12.43 -4.02 -11.29
C ASP A 152 11.05 -3.34 -11.39
N GLU A 153 10.10 -4.01 -12.04
CA GLU A 153 8.72 -3.52 -12.15
C GLU A 153 8.01 -3.42 -10.79
N ARG A 154 8.39 -4.23 -9.79
CA ARG A 154 7.78 -4.15 -8.46
C ARG A 154 8.19 -2.86 -7.77
N MET A 155 9.47 -2.48 -7.86
CA MET A 155 9.96 -1.20 -7.33
C MET A 155 9.30 -0.01 -8.04
N ARG A 156 9.20 -0.04 -9.37
CA ARG A 156 8.47 1.01 -10.11
C ARG A 156 7.00 1.10 -9.70
N SER A 157 6.33 -0.03 -9.50
CA SER A 157 4.93 -0.05 -9.03
C SER A 157 4.79 0.49 -7.61
N THR A 158 5.73 0.20 -6.70
CA THR A 158 5.74 0.78 -5.36
C THR A 158 5.96 2.28 -5.42
N ALA A 159 6.89 2.75 -6.25
CA ALA A 159 7.12 4.18 -6.47
C ALA A 159 5.85 4.89 -6.92
N VAL A 160 5.04 4.29 -7.80
CA VAL A 160 3.74 4.85 -8.23
C VAL A 160 2.77 5.04 -7.06
N GLY A 161 2.71 4.09 -6.13
CA GLY A 161 1.89 4.23 -4.91
C GLY A 161 2.37 5.37 -4.03
N THR A 162 3.68 5.44 -3.79
CA THR A 162 4.33 6.48 -2.98
C THR A 162 4.23 7.87 -3.62
N ILE A 163 4.39 7.99 -4.94
CA ILE A 163 4.15 9.26 -5.66
C ILE A 163 2.68 9.65 -5.56
N GLY A 164 1.77 8.66 -5.59
CA GLY A 164 0.33 8.86 -5.42
C GLY A 164 -0.04 9.59 -4.13
N SER A 165 0.66 9.34 -3.02
CA SER A 165 0.39 10.04 -1.75
C SER A 165 0.76 11.54 -1.77
N HIS A 166 1.57 11.97 -2.75
CA HIS A 166 1.94 13.37 -2.97
C HIS A 166 1.02 14.08 -4.00
N SER A 167 0.14 13.33 -4.68
CA SER A 167 -0.63 13.84 -5.82
C SER A 167 -1.62 14.95 -5.45
N GLY A 168 -2.07 15.03 -4.19
CA GLY A 168 -2.96 16.09 -3.71
C GLY A 168 -2.26 17.44 -3.47
N SER A 169 -0.95 17.44 -3.25
CA SER A 169 -0.17 18.62 -2.86
C SER A 169 0.91 19.02 -3.86
N SER A 170 1.27 18.16 -4.81
CA SER A 170 2.33 18.41 -5.78
C SER A 170 1.87 18.18 -7.23
N ALA A 171 1.97 19.24 -8.04
CA ALA A 171 1.74 19.13 -9.47
C ALA A 171 2.78 18.24 -10.16
N GLU A 172 4.03 18.29 -9.68
CA GLU A 172 5.15 17.48 -10.17
C GLU A 172 4.93 15.98 -9.91
N ALA A 173 4.35 15.60 -8.76
CA ALA A 173 4.00 14.22 -8.47
C ALA A 173 3.03 13.64 -9.52
N VAL A 174 2.03 14.43 -9.91
CA VAL A 174 1.08 14.02 -10.94
C VAL A 174 1.74 13.95 -12.32
N ASP A 175 2.65 14.87 -12.63
CA ASP A 175 3.38 14.84 -13.89
C ASP A 175 4.30 13.59 -13.97
N LEU A 176 4.90 13.18 -12.85
CA LEU A 176 5.62 11.90 -12.72
C LEU A 176 4.69 10.70 -12.99
N LEU A 177 3.51 10.67 -12.36
CA LEU A 177 2.51 9.61 -12.60
C LEU A 177 2.08 9.56 -14.06
N VAL A 178 1.80 10.71 -14.69
CA VAL A 178 1.39 10.78 -16.10
C VAL A 178 2.48 10.21 -17.02
N ARG A 179 3.76 10.44 -16.74
CA ARG A 179 4.86 9.82 -17.51
C ARG A 179 4.85 8.29 -17.40
N LEU A 180 4.52 7.75 -16.23
CA LEU A 180 4.49 6.30 -15.98
C LEU A 180 3.28 5.58 -16.61
N LEU A 181 2.31 6.30 -17.16
CA LEU A 181 1.28 5.70 -18.02
C LEU A 181 1.87 5.05 -19.29
N ALA A 182 3.11 5.38 -19.65
CA ALA A 182 3.84 4.77 -20.76
C ALA A 182 4.80 3.64 -20.34
N ASP A 183 4.79 3.20 -19.08
CA ASP A 183 5.66 2.13 -18.59
C ASP A 183 5.48 0.84 -19.41
N ALA A 184 6.57 0.10 -19.64
CA ALA A 184 6.53 -1.16 -20.38
C ALA A 184 5.64 -2.21 -19.70
N SER A 185 5.63 -2.25 -18.36
CA SER A 185 4.85 -3.21 -17.59
C SER A 185 3.38 -2.79 -17.48
N PRO A 186 2.42 -3.64 -17.90
CA PRO A 186 1.00 -3.40 -17.68
C PRO A 186 0.65 -3.22 -16.20
N ARG A 187 1.39 -3.87 -15.29
CA ARG A 187 1.18 -3.76 -13.84
C ARG A 187 1.45 -2.36 -13.35
N VAL A 188 2.56 -1.76 -13.78
CA VAL A 188 2.89 -0.36 -13.45
C VAL A 188 1.83 0.58 -14.01
N ARG A 189 1.42 0.41 -15.28
CA ARG A 189 0.34 1.24 -15.87
C ARG A 189 -0.98 1.14 -15.11
N VAL A 190 -1.35 -0.06 -14.65
CA VAL A 190 -2.52 -0.30 -13.78
C VAL A 190 -2.38 0.43 -12.44
N SER A 191 -1.22 0.35 -11.79
CA SER A 191 -0.93 1.10 -10.55
C SER A 191 -1.09 2.61 -10.77
N VAL A 192 -0.62 3.13 -11.90
CA VAL A 192 -0.71 4.56 -12.22
C VAL A 192 -2.17 4.98 -12.43
N LEU A 193 -2.95 4.19 -13.16
CA LEU A 193 -4.39 4.42 -13.34
C LEU A 193 -5.13 4.42 -11.99
N SER A 194 -4.74 3.54 -11.07
CA SER A 194 -5.31 3.52 -9.72
C SER A 194 -4.99 4.82 -8.96
N SER A 195 -3.71 5.23 -8.93
CA SER A 195 -3.26 6.46 -8.25
C SER A 195 -3.92 7.71 -8.85
N LEU A 196 -3.93 7.85 -10.18
CA LEU A 196 -4.55 9.00 -10.84
C LEU A 196 -6.07 9.04 -10.68
N GLY A 197 -6.73 7.88 -10.69
CA GLY A 197 -8.16 7.77 -10.40
C GLY A 197 -8.51 8.20 -8.98
N PHE A 198 -7.66 7.90 -7.99
CA PHE A 198 -7.83 8.39 -6.61
C PHE A 198 -7.55 9.89 -6.50
N ALA A 199 -6.50 10.39 -7.16
CA ALA A 199 -6.17 11.82 -7.19
C ALA A 199 -7.28 12.66 -7.85
N GLY A 200 -7.99 12.11 -8.83
CA GLY A 200 -9.17 12.71 -9.43
C GLY A 200 -8.92 14.03 -10.15
N GLN A 201 -7.67 14.33 -10.55
CA GLN A 201 -7.31 15.60 -11.18
C GLN A 201 -7.70 15.63 -12.66
N PRO A 202 -8.69 16.46 -13.09
CA PRO A 202 -9.23 16.42 -14.45
C PRO A 202 -8.19 16.59 -15.57
N ARG A 203 -7.08 17.29 -15.31
CA ARG A 203 -5.97 17.46 -16.27
C ARG A 203 -5.33 16.15 -16.74
N THR A 204 -5.53 15.06 -16.00
CA THR A 204 -4.99 13.72 -16.31
C THR A 204 -5.91 12.89 -17.20
N LEU A 205 -7.16 13.33 -17.38
CA LEU A 205 -8.18 12.60 -18.16
C LEU A 205 -7.73 12.29 -19.60
N PRO A 206 -7.12 13.21 -20.37
CA PRO A 206 -6.68 12.90 -21.73
C PRO A 206 -5.68 11.73 -21.77
N ALA A 207 -4.73 11.71 -20.83
CA ALA A 207 -3.72 10.64 -20.74
C ALA A 207 -4.36 9.30 -20.33
N ILE A 208 -5.27 9.30 -19.34
CA ILE A 208 -6.02 8.10 -18.92
C ILE A 208 -6.86 7.54 -20.08
N ARG A 209 -7.59 8.41 -20.81
CA ARG A 209 -8.43 8.02 -21.96
C ARG A 209 -7.62 7.39 -23.09
N HIS A 210 -6.37 7.82 -23.27
CA HIS A 210 -5.49 7.24 -24.29
C HIS A 210 -5.28 5.73 -24.08
N LEU A 211 -5.16 5.29 -22.81
CA LEU A 211 -4.95 3.90 -22.44
C LEU A 211 -6.19 3.01 -22.69
N ALA A 212 -7.33 3.56 -23.09
CA ALA A 212 -8.47 2.75 -23.56
C ALA A 212 -8.15 1.92 -24.81
N ARG A 213 -7.00 2.17 -25.46
CA ARG A 213 -6.48 1.39 -26.59
C ARG A 213 -5.25 0.55 -26.23
N ASP A 214 -4.93 0.44 -24.95
CA ASP A 214 -3.76 -0.32 -24.48
C ASP A 214 -3.85 -1.80 -24.91
N GLY A 215 -2.71 -2.41 -25.23
CA GLY A 215 -2.63 -3.81 -25.63
C GLY A 215 -3.09 -4.77 -24.53
N SER A 216 -2.92 -4.41 -23.26
CA SER A 216 -3.36 -5.18 -22.11
C SER A 216 -4.83 -4.95 -21.79
N ALA A 217 -5.64 -6.02 -21.77
CA ALA A 217 -7.02 -5.96 -21.33
C ALA A 217 -7.15 -5.47 -19.88
N GLN A 218 -6.21 -5.85 -19.01
CA GLN A 218 -6.19 -5.40 -17.61
C GLN A 218 -6.06 -3.88 -17.52
N VAL A 219 -5.19 -3.27 -18.34
CA VAL A 219 -5.03 -1.81 -18.40
C VAL A 219 -6.31 -1.15 -18.89
N ARG A 220 -6.91 -1.64 -19.98
CA ARG A 220 -8.18 -1.11 -20.51
C ARG A 220 -9.32 -1.19 -19.49
N ALA A 221 -9.42 -2.30 -18.74
CA ALA A 221 -10.38 -2.44 -17.65
C ALA A 221 -10.15 -1.41 -16.53
N TRP A 222 -8.88 -1.15 -16.19
CA TRP A 222 -8.54 -0.15 -15.17
C TRP A 222 -8.76 1.29 -15.62
N VAL A 223 -8.75 1.57 -16.93
CA VAL A 223 -9.18 2.87 -17.45
C VAL A 223 -10.63 3.15 -17.07
N ALA A 224 -11.52 2.17 -17.25
CA ALA A 224 -12.93 2.32 -16.85
C ALA A 224 -13.07 2.60 -15.34
N ILE A 225 -12.36 1.83 -14.51
CA ILE A 225 -12.37 2.03 -13.05
C ILE A 225 -11.84 3.43 -12.68
N ALA A 226 -10.70 3.83 -13.24
CA ALA A 226 -10.08 5.12 -12.97
C ALA A 226 -11.04 6.26 -13.34
N LEU A 227 -11.62 6.24 -14.55
CA LEU A 227 -12.58 7.25 -15.01
C LEU A 227 -13.82 7.34 -14.11
N SER A 228 -14.32 6.22 -13.58
CA SER A 228 -15.48 6.21 -12.67
C SER A 228 -15.21 6.88 -11.31
N ARG A 229 -13.94 7.07 -10.94
CA ARG A 229 -13.55 7.70 -9.67
C ARG A 229 -13.49 9.23 -9.77
N PHE A 230 -13.45 9.79 -10.98
CA PHE A 230 -13.40 11.24 -11.14
C PHE A 230 -14.69 11.91 -10.64
N PRO A 231 -14.58 13.12 -10.08
CA PRO A 231 -15.75 13.94 -9.77
C PRO A 231 -16.54 14.24 -11.04
N VAL A 232 -17.88 14.24 -10.92
CA VAL A 232 -18.79 14.66 -12.00
C VAL A 232 -19.20 16.11 -11.73
N PRO A 233 -18.81 17.08 -12.59
CA PRO A 233 -19.21 18.48 -12.44
C PRO A 233 -20.73 18.68 -12.53
N ASP A 234 -21.22 19.84 -12.08
CA ASP A 234 -22.64 20.22 -12.19
C ASP A 234 -23.15 20.29 -13.64
N SER A 235 -22.25 20.55 -14.59
CA SER A 235 -22.55 20.52 -16.02
C SER A 235 -22.84 19.10 -16.56
N GLY A 236 -22.76 18.08 -15.71
CA GLY A 236 -22.93 16.68 -16.07
C GLY A 236 -21.61 15.97 -16.37
N ALA A 237 -21.73 14.69 -16.73
CA ALA A 237 -20.58 13.86 -17.07
C ALA A 237 -19.90 14.35 -18.35
N ASP A 238 -18.56 14.28 -18.37
CA ASP A 238 -17.76 14.63 -19.54
C ASP A 238 -18.10 13.69 -20.73
N PRO A 239 -18.60 14.23 -21.87
CA PRO A 239 -18.94 13.43 -23.04
C PRO A 239 -17.79 12.57 -23.57
N GLU A 240 -16.54 13.04 -23.45
CA GLU A 240 -15.39 12.24 -23.88
C GLU A 240 -15.15 11.04 -22.95
N THR A 241 -15.39 11.19 -21.64
CA THR A 241 -15.36 10.06 -20.71
C THR A 241 -16.43 9.04 -21.08
N LEU A 242 -17.66 9.49 -21.32
CA LEU A 242 -18.77 8.61 -21.70
C LEU A 242 -18.44 7.85 -22.99
N ALA A 243 -17.96 8.55 -24.03
CA ALA A 243 -17.58 7.92 -25.30
C ALA A 243 -16.45 6.89 -25.15
N VAL A 244 -15.53 7.09 -24.20
CA VAL A 244 -14.49 6.10 -23.87
C VAL A 244 -15.09 4.89 -23.15
N LEU A 245 -16.00 5.10 -22.20
CA LEU A 245 -16.69 4.01 -21.50
C LEU A 245 -17.55 3.19 -22.48
N ASP A 246 -18.28 3.81 -23.39
CA ASP A 246 -19.05 3.12 -24.44
C ASP A 246 -18.15 2.26 -25.33
N ARG A 247 -16.98 2.77 -25.72
CA ARG A 247 -15.99 1.98 -26.47
C ARG A 247 -15.53 0.76 -25.68
N LEU A 248 -15.23 0.94 -24.38
CA LEU A 248 -14.78 -0.16 -23.52
C LEU A 248 -15.91 -1.16 -23.23
N ALA A 249 -17.16 -0.73 -23.21
CA ALA A 249 -18.34 -1.61 -23.11
C ALA A 249 -18.51 -2.49 -24.36
N ALA A 250 -17.95 -2.08 -25.50
CA ALA A 250 -17.87 -2.88 -26.72
C ALA A 250 -16.53 -3.65 -26.87
N ASP A 251 -15.68 -3.68 -25.83
CA ASP A 251 -14.37 -4.36 -25.91
C ASP A 251 -14.52 -5.87 -26.14
N LYS A 252 -13.52 -6.47 -26.80
CA LYS A 252 -13.47 -7.92 -27.03
C LYS A 252 -13.36 -8.72 -25.73
N ASP A 253 -12.72 -8.14 -24.71
CA ASP A 253 -12.50 -8.79 -23.42
C ASP A 253 -13.72 -8.62 -22.49
N PRO A 254 -14.29 -9.71 -21.96
CA PRO A 254 -15.48 -9.65 -21.10
C PRO A 254 -15.30 -8.84 -19.81
N GLU A 255 -14.12 -8.88 -19.19
CA GLU A 255 -13.87 -8.13 -17.95
C GLU A 255 -13.78 -6.64 -18.24
N VAL A 256 -13.19 -6.24 -19.38
CA VAL A 256 -13.18 -4.84 -19.82
C VAL A 256 -14.61 -4.32 -19.99
N ARG A 257 -15.48 -5.08 -20.68
CA ARG A 257 -16.89 -4.70 -20.86
C ARG A 257 -17.61 -4.51 -19.53
N ARG A 258 -17.48 -5.50 -18.63
CA ARG A 258 -18.13 -5.48 -17.31
C ARG A 258 -17.69 -4.27 -16.49
N ARG A 259 -16.39 -3.96 -16.46
CA ARG A 259 -15.88 -2.77 -15.75
C ARG A 259 -16.33 -1.47 -16.37
N ALA A 260 -16.44 -1.42 -17.70
CA ALA A 260 -16.96 -0.25 -18.42
C ALA A 260 -18.42 0.01 -18.10
N ASP A 261 -19.26 -1.03 -18.10
CA ASP A 261 -20.67 -0.93 -17.74
C ASP A 261 -20.85 -0.45 -16.28
N ASP A 262 -20.13 -1.07 -15.33
CA ASP A 262 -20.12 -0.65 -13.92
C ASP A 262 -19.71 0.81 -13.76
N ALA A 263 -18.65 1.22 -14.47
CA ALA A 263 -18.14 2.59 -14.46
C ALA A 263 -19.16 3.57 -15.06
N HIS A 264 -19.80 3.20 -16.17
CA HIS A 264 -20.79 4.01 -16.86
C HIS A 264 -22.00 4.27 -15.97
N GLN A 265 -22.54 3.21 -15.34
CA GLN A 265 -23.64 3.33 -14.38
C GLN A 265 -23.30 4.24 -13.20
N ARG A 266 -22.09 4.13 -12.64
CA ARG A 266 -21.63 5.00 -11.53
C ARG A 266 -21.56 6.47 -11.94
N VAL A 267 -21.03 6.75 -13.14
CA VAL A 267 -20.91 8.12 -13.65
C VAL A 267 -22.29 8.73 -13.89
N LEU A 268 -23.20 8.00 -14.54
CA LEU A 268 -24.57 8.46 -14.80
C LEU A 268 -25.37 8.65 -13.51
N HIS A 269 -25.27 7.72 -12.57
CA HIS A 269 -25.92 7.85 -11.26
C HIS A 269 -25.44 9.12 -10.53
N ARG A 270 -24.14 9.41 -10.53
CA ARG A 270 -23.59 10.64 -9.93
C ARG A 270 -24.02 11.91 -10.66
N ALA A 271 -24.23 11.85 -11.98
CA ALA A 271 -24.74 12.97 -12.77
C ALA A 271 -26.24 13.25 -12.50
N GLY A 272 -27.03 12.20 -12.20
CA GLY A 272 -28.48 12.30 -11.98
C GLY A 272 -28.94 12.45 -10.53
N ALA A 273 -28.07 12.27 -9.54
CA ALA A 273 -28.44 12.34 -8.12
C ALA A 273 -28.76 13.79 -7.69
N PRO A 274 -29.93 14.06 -7.08
CA PRO A 274 -30.23 15.38 -6.52
C PRO A 274 -29.28 15.67 -5.36
N ARG A 275 -28.59 16.83 -5.40
CA ARG A 275 -27.62 17.19 -4.38
C ARG A 275 -28.33 17.65 -3.10
N SER A 276 -27.92 17.08 -1.96
CA SER A 276 -28.26 17.61 -0.64
C SER A 276 -27.73 19.03 -0.53
N LEU A 277 -28.64 20.01 -0.54
CA LEU A 277 -28.37 21.38 -0.12
C LEU A 277 -28.20 21.36 1.40
N ALA A 278 -26.98 21.19 1.90
CA ALA A 278 -26.69 21.57 3.27
C ALA A 278 -26.75 23.11 3.38
N PRO A 279 -27.34 23.66 4.45
CA PRO A 279 -27.62 25.09 4.52
C PRO A 279 -26.32 25.90 4.66
N LYS A 280 -26.29 27.05 3.97
CA LYS A 280 -25.40 28.15 4.35
C LYS A 280 -25.85 28.62 5.73
N THR A 281 -25.12 28.25 6.78
CA THR A 281 -25.17 28.98 8.04
C THR A 281 -24.28 30.21 7.92
N GLU A 282 -24.93 31.36 8.06
CA GLU A 282 -24.37 32.69 8.31
C GLU A 282 -23.55 32.73 9.62
#